data_AF-A0A2M8NHU1-F1
#
_entry.id   AF-A0A2M8NHU1-F1
#
_cell.length_a   1.000
_cell.length_b   1.000
_cell.length_c   1.000
_cell.angle_alpha   90.00
_cell.angle_beta   90.00
_cell.angle_gamma   90.00
#
_symmetry.space_group_name_H-M   'P 1'
#
loop_
_entity.id
_entity.type
_entity.pdbx_description
1 polymer ?
#
loop_
_entity_poly.entity_id
_entity_poly.type
_entity_poly.pdbx_seq_one_letter_code
_entity_poly.pdbx_strand_id
1 'polypeptide(L)'
;MSQENIEALLQKGIDAARAGDRKAARTALERVVEVDPENERGWFWLASVMDTDEERRLCLRTVLKINPNNAKAKAALDRIEARMQSRPEAADEVAPGVQRSQLTLILGAAVVVVLIVAILVVFLIMSENSRRAADAESTRSAFANMTATQVQNTAVAQAALDSNNTATAIFDRLTQTAFAIVSP
;
A
#
# COMPACT_ATOMS: atom_id res chain seq x y z
N MET A 1 -34.48 36.39 -22.61
CA MET A 1 -33.36 35.48 -22.90
C MET A 1 -32.10 36.29 -22.72
N SER A 2 -31.37 36.06 -21.64
CA SER A 2 -30.15 36.80 -21.31
C SER A 2 -29.16 36.69 -22.46
N GLN A 3 -28.64 37.82 -22.95
CA GLN A 3 -27.46 37.83 -23.81
C GLN A 3 -26.32 37.18 -23.03
N GLU A 4 -26.05 35.92 -23.31
CA GLU A 4 -24.88 35.23 -22.81
C GLU A 4 -23.67 35.88 -23.46
N ASN A 5 -22.90 36.65 -22.68
CA ASN A 5 -21.72 37.31 -23.19
C ASN A 5 -20.64 36.26 -23.45
N ILE A 6 -20.46 35.92 -24.73
CA ILE A 6 -19.53 34.88 -25.21
C ILE A 6 -18.11 35.15 -24.73
N GLU A 7 -17.66 36.41 -24.71
CA GLU A 7 -16.31 36.75 -24.23
C GLU A 7 -16.17 36.51 -22.73
N ALA A 8 -17.20 36.81 -21.93
CA ALA A 8 -17.19 36.52 -20.50
C ALA A 8 -17.16 35.01 -20.22
N LEU A 9 -17.91 34.24 -21.02
CA LEU A 9 -17.93 32.79 -20.94
C LEU A 9 -16.58 32.17 -21.37
N LEU A 10 -15.99 32.69 -22.45
CA LEU A 10 -14.66 32.32 -22.92
C LEU A 10 -13.61 32.60 -21.84
N GLN A 11 -13.62 33.79 -21.25
CA GLN A 11 -12.69 34.16 -20.20
C GLN A 11 -12.83 33.23 -18.98
N LYS A 12 -14.06 32.95 -18.54
CA LYS A 12 -14.35 31.98 -17.48
C LYS A 12 -13.78 30.59 -17.79
N GLY A 13 -13.94 30.11 -19.02
CA GLY A 13 -13.39 28.83 -19.46
C GLY A 13 -11.86 28.80 -19.46
N ILE A 14 -11.22 29.89 -19.91
CA ILE A 14 -9.76 30.05 -19.90
C ILE A 14 -9.22 30.07 -18.47
N ASP A 15 -9.86 30.81 -17.57
CA ASP A 15 -9.42 30.92 -16.18
C ASP A 15 -9.56 29.59 -15.45
N ALA A 16 -10.65 28.85 -15.68
CA ALA A 16 -10.81 27.49 -15.17
C ALA A 16 -9.74 26.53 -15.73
N ALA A 17 -9.42 26.63 -17.03
CA ALA A 17 -8.39 25.79 -17.65
C ALA A 17 -7.01 26.06 -17.03
N ARG A 18 -6.69 27.35 -16.78
CA ARG A 18 -5.45 27.77 -16.11
C ARG A 18 -5.40 27.36 -14.65
N ALA A 19 -6.53 27.36 -13.95
CA ALA A 19 -6.65 26.87 -12.58
C ALA A 19 -6.56 25.33 -12.48
N GLY A 20 -6.56 24.62 -13.61
CA GLY A 20 -6.53 23.16 -13.65
C GLY A 20 -7.91 22.50 -13.45
N ASP A 21 -8.98 23.30 -13.32
CA ASP A 21 -10.36 22.80 -13.27
C ASP A 21 -10.84 22.47 -14.69
N ARG A 22 -10.45 21.29 -15.18
CA ARG A 22 -10.79 20.82 -16.52
C ARG A 22 -12.30 20.69 -16.72
N LYS A 23 -13.05 20.34 -15.68
CA LYS A 23 -14.50 20.13 -15.79
C LYS A 23 -15.21 21.46 -16.01
N ALA A 24 -14.93 22.46 -15.16
CA ALA A 24 -15.54 23.78 -15.32
C ALA A 24 -15.09 24.46 -16.63
N ALA A 25 -13.81 24.30 -17.00
CA ALA A 25 -13.28 24.79 -18.26
C ALA A 25 -14.01 24.19 -19.46
N ARG A 26 -14.16 22.85 -19.49
CA ARG A 26 -14.86 22.13 -20.54
C ARG A 26 -16.30 22.63 -20.68
N THR A 27 -17.06 22.69 -19.58
CA THR A 27 -18.45 23.15 -19.63
C THR A 27 -18.58 24.57 -20.16
N ALA A 28 -17.70 25.50 -19.74
CA ALA A 28 -17.74 26.87 -20.22
C ALA A 28 -17.34 26.96 -21.71
N LEU A 29 -16.29 26.26 -22.12
CA LEU A 29 -15.75 26.31 -23.49
C LEU A 29 -16.64 25.57 -24.50
N GLU A 30 -17.28 24.47 -24.11
CA GLU A 30 -18.33 23.81 -24.92
C GLU A 30 -19.47 24.78 -25.18
N ARG A 31 -19.93 25.50 -24.16
CA ARG A 31 -20.98 26.49 -24.31
C ARG A 31 -20.57 27.67 -25.21
N VAL A 32 -19.29 28.09 -25.20
CA VAL A 32 -18.77 29.08 -26.15
C VAL A 32 -18.93 28.60 -27.59
N VAL A 33 -18.47 27.39 -27.88
CA VAL A 33 -18.48 26.87 -29.27
C VAL A 33 -19.87 26.41 -29.73
N GLU A 34 -20.79 26.14 -28.80
CA GLU A 34 -22.21 25.94 -29.12
C GLU A 34 -22.91 27.24 -29.54
N VAL A 35 -22.59 28.35 -28.87
CA VAL A 35 -23.20 29.66 -29.16
C VAL A 35 -22.52 30.32 -30.35
N ASP A 36 -21.20 30.19 -30.47
CA ASP A 36 -20.38 30.70 -31.57
C ASP A 36 -19.45 29.59 -32.10
N PRO A 37 -19.93 28.78 -33.07
CA PRO A 37 -19.14 27.71 -33.68
C PRO A 37 -17.91 28.19 -34.47
N GLU A 38 -17.82 29.48 -34.80
CA GLU A 38 -16.68 30.07 -35.50
C GLU A 38 -15.64 30.65 -34.52
N ASN A 39 -15.84 30.47 -33.21
CA ASN A 39 -14.91 30.96 -32.20
C ASN A 39 -13.61 30.15 -32.16
N GLU A 40 -12.61 30.62 -32.91
CA GLU A 40 -11.27 30.02 -32.94
C GLU A 40 -10.67 29.81 -31.55
N ARG A 41 -10.78 30.82 -30.67
CA ARG A 41 -10.23 30.78 -29.31
C ARG A 41 -10.94 29.74 -28.45
N GLY A 42 -12.27 29.66 -28.55
CA GLY A 42 -13.09 28.67 -27.87
C GLY A 42 -12.66 27.25 -28.21
N TRP A 43 -12.56 26.92 -29.50
CA TRP A 43 -12.10 25.61 -29.95
C TRP A 43 -10.66 25.30 -29.54
N PHE A 44 -9.76 26.29 -29.60
CA PHE A 44 -8.36 26.09 -29.22
C PHE A 44 -8.22 25.79 -27.73
N TRP A 45 -8.92 26.54 -26.87
CA TRP A 45 -8.90 26.29 -25.43
C TRP A 45 -9.64 25.01 -25.06
N LEU A 46 -10.74 24.68 -25.76
CA LEU A 46 -11.45 23.43 -25.56
C LEU A 46 -10.53 22.23 -25.80
N ALA A 47 -9.70 22.28 -26.85
CA ALA A 47 -8.69 21.27 -27.13
C ALA A 47 -7.70 21.06 -25.97
N SER A 48 -7.42 22.07 -25.13
CA SER A 48 -6.48 21.92 -24.02
C SER A 48 -7.04 21.04 -22.87
N VAL A 49 -8.37 20.99 -22.75
CA VAL A 49 -9.08 20.33 -21.64
C VAL A 49 -9.77 19.01 -22.03
N MET A 50 -9.70 18.61 -23.30
CA MET A 50 -10.17 17.30 -23.76
C MET A 50 -9.38 16.13 -23.16
N ASP A 51 -10.03 14.98 -22.99
CA ASP A 51 -9.46 13.84 -22.28
C ASP A 51 -8.63 12.94 -23.20
N THR A 52 -9.06 12.76 -24.46
CA THR A 52 -8.35 11.93 -25.44
C THR A 52 -7.59 12.73 -26.47
N ASP A 53 -6.52 12.16 -27.01
CA ASP A 53 -5.79 12.75 -28.13
C ASP A 53 -6.70 12.87 -29.38
N GLU A 54 -7.67 11.97 -29.57
CA GLU A 54 -8.67 12.05 -30.67
C GLU A 54 -9.57 13.28 -30.56
N GLU A 55 -10.11 13.57 -29.37
CA GLU A 55 -10.96 14.73 -29.11
C GLU A 55 -10.15 16.03 -29.27
N ARG A 56 -8.93 16.06 -28.72
CA ARG A 56 -7.98 17.17 -28.89
C ARG A 56 -7.72 17.45 -30.37
N ARG A 57 -7.45 16.40 -31.15
CA ARG A 57 -7.21 16.46 -32.60
C ARG A 57 -8.42 16.98 -33.36
N LEU A 58 -9.64 16.59 -33.00
CA LEU A 58 -10.86 17.11 -33.62
C LEU A 58 -10.98 18.62 -33.41
N CYS A 59 -10.85 19.08 -32.15
CA CYS A 59 -10.95 20.50 -31.82
C CYS A 59 -9.91 21.35 -32.56
N LEU A 60 -8.65 20.89 -32.61
CA LEU A 60 -7.58 21.60 -33.32
C LEU A 60 -7.78 21.62 -34.84
N ARG A 61 -8.32 20.56 -35.43
CA ARG A 61 -8.70 20.58 -36.85
C ARG A 61 -9.81 21.60 -37.12
N THR A 62 -10.77 21.75 -36.21
CA THR A 62 -11.78 22.81 -36.32
C THR A 62 -11.14 24.20 -36.24
N VAL A 63 -10.18 24.42 -35.32
CA VAL A 63 -9.40 25.67 -35.26
C VAL A 63 -8.73 25.98 -36.59
N LEU A 64 -8.06 25.00 -37.19
CA LEU A 64 -7.37 25.19 -38.48
C LEU A 64 -8.33 25.32 -39.66
N LYS A 65 -9.55 24.80 -39.56
CA LYS A 65 -10.61 25.04 -40.55
C LYS A 65 -11.09 26.50 -40.50
N ILE A 66 -11.21 27.06 -39.30
CA ILE A 66 -11.61 28.47 -39.08
C ILE A 66 -10.46 29.41 -39.46
N ASN A 67 -9.26 29.13 -38.95
CA ASN A 67 -8.05 29.92 -39.16
C ASN A 67 -6.87 29.00 -39.56
N PRO A 68 -6.68 28.78 -40.87
CA PRO A 68 -5.58 27.94 -41.38
C PRO A 68 -4.18 28.46 -41.02
N ASN A 69 -4.06 29.74 -40.71
CA ASN A 69 -2.80 30.40 -40.38
C ASN A 69 -2.45 30.33 -38.88
N ASN A 70 -3.25 29.65 -38.05
CA ASN A 70 -2.95 29.48 -36.65
C ASN A 70 -1.77 28.52 -36.44
N ALA A 71 -0.56 29.09 -36.36
CA ALA A 71 0.67 28.34 -36.13
C ALA A 71 0.67 27.55 -34.81
N LYS A 72 -0.01 28.03 -33.76
CA LYS A 72 -0.10 27.34 -32.47
C LYS A 72 -0.96 26.08 -32.57
N ALA A 73 -2.09 26.16 -33.28
CA ALA A 73 -2.96 25.02 -33.51
C ALA A 73 -2.29 23.97 -34.39
N LYS A 74 -1.58 24.40 -35.44
CA LYS A 74 -0.79 23.50 -36.29
C LYS A 74 0.27 22.75 -35.50
N ALA A 75 1.10 23.47 -34.75
CA ALA A 75 2.12 22.85 -33.91
C ALA A 75 1.54 21.93 -32.83
N ALA A 76 0.36 22.24 -32.28
CA ALA A 76 -0.32 21.37 -31.32
C ALA A 76 -0.85 20.09 -31.96
N LEU A 77 -1.41 20.20 -33.18
CA LEU A 77 -1.92 19.08 -33.96
C LEU A 77 -0.77 18.12 -34.33
N ASP A 78 0.33 18.64 -34.87
CA ASP A 78 1.51 17.86 -35.25
C ASP A 78 2.05 17.04 -34.06
N ARG A 79 2.08 17.63 -32.86
CA ARG A 79 2.50 16.92 -31.64
C ARG A 79 1.57 15.79 -31.24
N ILE A 80 0.26 15.98 -31.41
CA ILE A 80 -0.73 14.93 -31.11
C ILE A 80 -0.61 13.79 -32.12
N GLU A 81 -0.52 14.11 -33.41
CA GLU A 81 -0.39 13.11 -34.47
C GLU A 81 0.89 12.28 -34.32
N ALA A 82 2.02 12.91 -33.96
CA ALA A 82 3.26 12.19 -33.66
C ALA A 82 3.10 11.24 -32.47
N ARG A 83 2.42 11.65 -31.39
CA ARG A 83 2.15 10.79 -30.24
C ARG A 83 1.27 9.60 -30.62
N MET A 84 0.20 9.85 -31.39
CA MET A 84 -0.72 8.81 -31.84
C MET A 84 -0.02 7.77 -32.74
N GLN A 85 0.84 8.20 -33.66
CA GLN A 85 1.62 7.30 -34.53
C GLN A 85 2.64 6.45 -33.76
N SER A 86 3.20 7.00 -32.68
CA SER A 86 4.16 6.28 -31.83
C SER A 86 3.52 5.30 -30.84
N ARG A 87 2.19 5.35 -30.67
CA ARG A 87 1.47 4.43 -29.79
C ARG A 87 1.16 3.15 -30.59
N PRO A 88 1.79 2.00 -30.27
CA PRO A 88 1.49 0.77 -30.97
C PRO A 88 0.00 0.46 -30.81
N GLU A 89 -0.64 0.22 -31.96
CA GLU A 89 -2.06 0.00 -32.25
C GLU A 89 -2.64 -1.28 -31.60
N ALA A 90 -2.17 -1.66 -30.41
CA ALA A 90 -2.54 -2.90 -29.71
C ALA A 90 -3.53 -2.69 -28.55
N ALA A 91 -4.14 -1.51 -28.43
CA ALA A 91 -5.04 -1.19 -27.30
C ALA A 91 -6.45 -0.74 -27.71
N ASP A 92 -6.83 -0.82 -28.99
CA ASP A 92 -8.07 -0.21 -29.52
C ASP A 92 -9.04 -1.17 -30.23
N GLU A 93 -9.05 -2.46 -29.88
CA GLU A 93 -10.19 -3.33 -30.21
C GLU A 93 -10.98 -3.77 -28.96
N VAL A 94 -11.59 -2.80 -28.26
CA VAL A 94 -12.86 -3.01 -27.55
C VAL A 94 -13.68 -1.70 -27.63
N ALA A 95 -14.60 -1.65 -28.58
CA ALA A 95 -15.65 -0.64 -28.64
C ALA A 95 -16.73 -0.88 -27.53
N PRO A 96 -17.71 0.01 -27.33
CA PRO A 96 -17.62 1.28 -26.62
C PRO A 96 -18.54 1.30 -25.37
N GLY A 97 -18.37 2.28 -24.49
CA GLY A 97 -19.48 2.71 -23.61
C GLY A 97 -19.36 2.45 -22.10
N VAL A 98 -18.19 2.66 -21.49
CA VAL A 98 -18.10 2.77 -20.01
C VAL A 98 -17.50 4.12 -19.64
N GLN A 99 -18.27 4.89 -18.87
CA GLN A 99 -17.85 6.16 -18.26
C GLN A 99 -16.51 5.98 -17.53
N ARG A 100 -15.48 6.65 -18.04
CA ARG A 100 -14.07 6.51 -17.67
C ARG A 100 -13.71 7.00 -16.26
N SER A 101 -14.67 7.46 -15.46
CA SER A 101 -14.43 7.91 -14.07
C SER A 101 -14.34 6.76 -13.05
N GLN A 102 -14.51 5.50 -13.47
CA GLN A 102 -14.48 4.31 -12.61
C GLN A 102 -13.33 3.33 -12.96
N LEU A 103 -12.38 3.72 -13.82
CA LEU A 103 -11.32 2.82 -14.31
C LEU A 103 -10.01 2.87 -13.50
N THR A 104 -9.91 3.78 -12.54
CA THR A 104 -8.85 3.72 -11.50
C THR A 104 -9.14 2.67 -10.43
N LEU A 105 -10.39 2.21 -10.31
CA LEU A 105 -10.82 1.23 -9.31
C LEU A 105 -10.38 -0.21 -9.64
N ILE A 106 -10.27 -0.57 -10.92
CA ILE A 106 -9.97 -1.96 -11.32
C ILE A 106 -8.47 -2.26 -11.22
N LEU A 107 -7.61 -1.31 -11.62
CA LEU A 107 -6.15 -1.47 -11.49
C LEU A 107 -5.71 -1.34 -10.02
N GLY A 108 -6.38 -0.49 -9.25
CA GLY A 108 -6.18 -0.36 -7.80
C GLY A 108 -6.67 -1.58 -7.02
N ALA A 109 -7.81 -2.18 -7.40
CA ALA A 109 -8.36 -3.34 -6.70
C ALA A 109 -7.41 -4.55 -6.73
N ALA A 110 -6.73 -4.82 -7.85
CA ALA A 110 -5.77 -5.92 -7.91
C ALA A 110 -4.58 -5.71 -6.95
N VAL A 111 -4.02 -4.50 -6.92
CA VAL A 111 -2.91 -4.16 -6.00
C VAL A 111 -3.38 -4.18 -4.55
N VAL A 112 -4.57 -3.67 -4.26
CA VAL A 112 -5.16 -3.67 -2.91
C VAL A 112 -5.49 -5.09 -2.46
N VAL A 113 -6.02 -5.95 -3.33
CA VAL A 113 -6.27 -7.36 -3.01
C VAL A 113 -4.96 -8.11 -2.76
N VAL A 114 -3.93 -7.88 -3.58
CA VAL A 114 -2.59 -8.49 -3.36
C VAL A 114 -1.97 -7.99 -2.06
N LEU A 115 -2.09 -6.71 -1.73
CA LEU A 115 -1.61 -6.15 -0.45
C LEU A 115 -2.40 -6.70 0.74
N ILE A 116 -3.72 -6.84 0.64
CA ILE A 116 -4.56 -7.43 1.69
C ILE A 116 -4.18 -8.90 1.90
N VAL A 117 -4.00 -9.67 0.82
CA VAL A 117 -3.56 -11.07 0.91
C VAL A 117 -2.17 -11.17 1.51
N ALA A 118 -1.22 -10.30 1.12
CA ALA A 118 0.11 -10.27 1.69
C ALA A 118 0.10 -9.91 3.19
N ILE A 119 -0.71 -8.92 3.59
CA ILE A 119 -0.89 -8.55 5.01
C ILE A 119 -1.52 -9.69 5.80
N LEU A 120 -2.52 -10.38 5.24
CA LEU A 120 -3.13 -11.56 5.89
C LEU A 120 -2.13 -12.71 6.02
N VAL A 121 -1.29 -12.96 5.01
CA VAL A 121 -0.23 -13.98 5.07
C VAL A 121 0.81 -13.63 6.14
N VAL A 122 1.27 -12.37 6.18
CA VAL A 122 2.19 -11.89 7.23
C VAL A 122 1.54 -12.00 8.61
N PHE A 123 0.27 -11.63 8.75
CA PHE A 123 -0.47 -11.76 10.00
C PHE A 123 -0.63 -13.22 10.43
N LEU A 124 -0.87 -14.15 9.50
CA LEU A 124 -0.94 -15.59 9.80
C LEU A 124 0.43 -16.13 10.24
N ILE A 125 1.50 -15.79 9.52
CA ILE A 125 2.89 -16.15 9.89
C ILE A 125 3.25 -15.58 11.26
N MET A 126 2.88 -14.32 11.52
CA MET A 126 3.15 -13.63 12.79
C MET A 126 2.26 -14.14 13.92
N SER A 127 1.03 -14.58 13.64
CA SER A 127 0.15 -15.25 14.60
C SER A 127 0.72 -16.60 15.05
N GLU A 128 1.41 -17.29 14.14
CA GLU A 128 2.16 -18.49 14.45
C GLU A 128 3.39 -18.18 15.28
N ASN A 129 4.08 -17.06 15.00
CA ASN A 129 5.20 -16.60 15.80
C ASN A 129 4.79 -16.20 17.24
N SER A 130 3.62 -15.58 17.41
CA SER A 130 3.07 -15.27 18.74
C SER A 130 2.66 -16.54 19.50
N ARG A 131 2.17 -17.57 18.81
CA ARG A 131 1.94 -18.90 19.40
C ARG A 131 3.26 -19.61 19.77
N ARG A 132 4.29 -19.52 18.92
CA ARG A 132 5.65 -20.02 19.21
C ARG A 132 6.35 -19.26 20.35
N ALA A 133 6.05 -17.98 20.53
CA ALA A 133 6.53 -17.20 21.68
C ALA A 133 5.86 -17.65 22.99
N ALA A 134 4.56 -18.00 22.95
CA ALA A 134 3.87 -18.59 24.10
C ALA A 134 4.38 -20.01 24.44
N ASP A 135 4.74 -20.80 23.44
CA ASP A 135 5.31 -22.14 23.64
C ASP A 135 6.76 -22.08 24.18
N ALA A 136 7.55 -21.08 23.80
CA ALA A 136 8.92 -20.91 24.28
C ALA A 136 8.99 -20.51 25.77
N GLU A 137 7.98 -19.80 26.27
CA GLU A 137 7.91 -19.38 27.69
C GLU A 137 7.41 -20.51 28.60
N SER A 138 6.54 -21.38 28.10
CA SER A 138 6.11 -22.59 28.81
C SER A 138 7.22 -23.65 28.91
N THR A 139 8.11 -23.76 27.90
CA THR A 139 9.27 -24.67 27.99
C THR A 139 10.35 -24.14 28.94
N ARG A 140 10.63 -22.82 28.95
CA ARG A 140 11.60 -22.23 29.89
C ARG A 140 11.17 -22.37 31.35
N SER A 141 9.89 -22.15 31.64
CA SER A 141 9.35 -22.31 33.00
C SER A 141 9.22 -23.78 33.41
N ALA A 142 8.85 -24.69 32.50
CA ALA A 142 8.84 -26.13 32.78
C ALA A 142 10.26 -26.66 33.08
N PHE A 143 11.26 -26.26 32.30
CA PHE A 143 12.64 -26.69 32.54
C PHE A 143 13.23 -26.09 33.81
N ALA A 144 12.92 -24.82 34.13
CA ALA A 144 13.33 -24.19 35.40
C ALA A 144 12.74 -24.93 36.61
N ASN A 145 11.46 -25.30 36.56
CA ASN A 145 10.81 -26.03 37.65
C ASN A 145 11.30 -27.48 37.77
N MET A 146 11.56 -28.16 36.65
CA MET A 146 12.15 -29.51 36.66
C MET A 146 13.59 -29.49 37.20
N THR A 147 14.38 -28.48 36.84
CA THR A 147 15.75 -28.31 37.35
C THR A 147 15.77 -28.02 38.84
N ALA A 148 14.89 -27.12 39.32
CA ALA A 148 14.75 -26.85 40.74
C ALA A 148 14.31 -28.09 41.54
N THR A 149 13.38 -28.88 40.99
CA THR A 149 12.92 -30.12 41.61
C THR A 149 14.02 -31.19 41.68
N GLN A 150 14.84 -31.33 40.63
CA GLN A 150 15.96 -32.27 40.67
C GLN A 150 17.05 -31.84 41.66
N VAL A 151 17.46 -30.58 41.65
CA VAL A 151 18.49 -30.07 42.60
C VAL A 151 18.04 -30.28 44.05
N GLN A 152 16.77 -30.06 44.35
CA GLN A 152 16.23 -30.28 45.69
C GLN A 152 16.23 -31.76 46.09
N ASN A 153 15.82 -32.66 45.18
CA ASN A 153 15.83 -34.10 45.46
C ASN A 153 17.25 -34.65 45.64
N THR A 154 18.22 -34.16 44.86
CA THR A 154 19.63 -34.54 45.03
C THR A 154 20.20 -34.02 46.35
N ALA A 155 19.88 -32.78 46.75
CA ALA A 155 20.32 -32.22 48.03
C ALA A 155 19.77 -33.00 49.23
N VAL A 156 18.50 -33.42 49.19
CA VAL A 156 17.88 -34.24 50.24
C VAL A 156 18.51 -35.63 50.30
N ALA A 157 18.80 -36.25 49.16
CA ALA A 157 19.49 -37.54 49.11
C ALA A 157 20.93 -37.46 49.68
N GLN A 158 21.64 -36.37 49.38
CA GLN A 158 22.98 -36.13 49.90
C GLN A 158 22.97 -35.92 51.43
N ALA A 159 22.03 -35.12 51.94
CA ALA A 159 21.88 -34.90 53.38
C ALA A 159 21.55 -36.20 54.14
N ALA A 160 20.77 -37.11 53.54
CA ALA A 160 20.49 -38.41 54.14
C ALA A 160 21.74 -39.31 54.20
N LEU A 161 22.58 -39.30 53.16
CA LEU A 161 23.85 -40.02 53.14
C LEU A 161 24.83 -39.48 54.18
N ASP A 162 24.96 -38.16 54.30
CA ASP A 162 25.83 -37.52 55.29
C ASP A 162 25.36 -37.80 56.72
N SER A 163 24.05 -37.78 56.97
CA SER A 163 23.49 -38.15 58.27
C SER A 163 23.82 -39.60 58.64
N ASN A 164 23.74 -40.53 57.68
CA ASN A 164 24.02 -41.95 57.95
C ASN A 164 25.52 -42.20 58.19
N ASN A 165 26.38 -41.53 57.42
CA ASN A 165 27.83 -41.58 57.64
C ASN A 165 28.22 -40.99 59.00
N THR A 166 27.57 -39.89 59.41
CA THR A 166 27.81 -39.26 60.72
C THR A 166 27.38 -40.18 61.87
N ALA A 167 26.22 -40.84 61.75
CA ALA A 167 25.77 -41.82 62.74
C ALA A 167 26.75 -43.00 62.87
N THR A 168 27.29 -43.46 61.73
CA THR A 168 28.28 -44.54 61.68
C THR A 168 29.60 -44.10 62.35
N ALA A 169 30.07 -42.88 62.08
CA ALA A 169 31.29 -42.32 62.69
C ALA A 169 31.14 -42.10 64.21
N ILE A 170 29.97 -41.69 64.69
CA ILE A 170 29.70 -41.57 66.13
C ILE A 170 29.73 -42.95 66.80
N PHE A 171 29.09 -43.95 66.19
CA PHE A 171 29.10 -45.31 66.71
C PHE A 171 30.53 -45.87 66.80
N ASP A 172 31.33 -45.71 65.74
CA ASP A 172 32.72 -46.16 65.70
C ASP A 172 33.60 -45.45 66.74
N ARG A 173 33.35 -44.15 66.98
CA ARG A 173 34.04 -43.40 68.03
C ARG A 173 33.62 -43.86 69.43
N LEU A 174 32.34 -44.17 69.65
CA LEU A 174 31.85 -44.68 70.94
C LEU A 174 32.38 -46.09 71.23
N THR A 175 32.45 -46.98 70.24
CA THR A 175 33.05 -48.31 70.40
C THR A 175 34.55 -48.22 70.68
N GLN A 176 35.28 -47.33 70.00
CA GLN A 176 36.70 -47.11 70.25
C GLN A 176 36.98 -46.51 71.63
N THR A 177 36.13 -45.59 72.10
CA THR A 177 36.26 -44.99 73.44
C THR A 177 35.89 -45.98 74.55
N ALA A 178 34.88 -46.82 74.34
CA ALA A 178 34.52 -47.90 75.27
C ALA A 178 35.64 -48.95 75.39
N PHE A 179 36.31 -49.29 74.29
CA PHE A 179 37.46 -50.19 74.29
C PHE A 179 38.66 -49.60 75.05
N ALA A 180 38.88 -48.28 74.96
CA ALA A 180 39.94 -47.59 75.68
C ALA A 180 39.71 -47.48 77.21
N ILE A 181 38.47 -47.54 77.68
CA ILE A 181 38.12 -47.46 79.11
C ILE A 181 38.13 -48.85 79.79
N VAL A 182 37.98 -49.94 79.02
CA VAL A 182 37.90 -51.32 79.53
C VAL A 182 39.23 -52.08 79.42
N SER A 183 40.30 -51.44 78.97
CA SER A 183 41.65 -52.03 78.92
C SER A 183 42.45 -51.64 80.18
N PRO A 184 42.74 -52.58 81.10
CA PRO A 184 43.68 -52.37 82.21
C PRO A 184 45.15 -52.40 81.76
#